data_AF-A0A834RFC3-F1
#
_entry.id   AF-A0A834RFC3-F1
#
_cell.length_a   1.000
_cell.length_b   1.000
_cell.length_c   1.000
_cell.angle_alpha   90.00
_cell.angle_beta   90.00
_cell.angle_gamma   90.00
#
_symmetry.space_group_name_H-M   'P 1'
#
loop_
_entity.id
_entity.type
_entity.pdbx_description
1 polymer ?
#
loop_
_entity_poly.entity_id
_entity_poly.type
_entity_poly.pdbx_seq_one_letter_code
_entity_poly.pdbx_strand_id
1 'polypeptide(L)'
;MKTMIFFPRIAIYSSILIFYHLKLVIASNNEELNSRSTEEHGTKESSLKANTEDIQINVGETASFRVFLSNEPDETIEIRLSCISEPCATIVGDFVPIIFTNKSFESVVEFRAMHPGHDIIVFNVINQTHKKINTNFAFVRVRVGRNQIWQYLSTTFGWGYFVLWSLSFWPQNVINFRRKSVIGLSFDYTILHFSGFLYYSIFNVALFTSPLIRDLYEEKYPRSEIPVELNDVVYSLHAAFTTSITWIQCFIYEQGDQRLSLHSKLFQWCVWSIGAVLMILAWLNTITWLTFIYYFSYIKLMVTSVKYLPQVWFNYQRKSTSGWSIEMVLLDISGGTFSMIQMLLIAYNYDDWRTLLGNLPKFGLGLASVTYDLIFLLQHYVLYGDSLEKNEETLGKQQKRTKPKSSNHKSLHNNNSTTILVEMNIIKLIMKLTKIHRVQILIADTVPCGNSENSQRIFSISNTKKKKTGKFCR
;
A
#
# COMPACT_ATOMS: atom_id res chain seq x y z
N MET A 1 12.52 34.37 3.42
CA MET A 1 13.71 33.48 3.44
C MET A 1 14.01 32.94 4.85
N LYS A 2 14.06 33.77 5.91
CA LYS A 2 14.32 33.32 7.31
C LYS A 2 13.25 32.39 7.93
N THR A 3 11.96 32.55 7.58
CA THR A 3 10.87 31.67 8.07
C THR A 3 10.76 30.32 7.33
N MET A 4 11.34 30.20 6.12
CA MET A 4 11.30 28.95 5.34
C MET A 4 12.39 27.93 5.75
N ILE A 5 13.44 28.38 6.42
CA ILE A 5 14.54 27.53 6.93
C ILE A 5 14.23 27.00 8.34
N PHE A 6 13.35 27.68 9.08
CA PHE A 6 12.99 27.33 10.45
C PHE A 6 12.11 26.07 10.53
N PHE A 7 11.22 25.89 9.55
CA PHE A 7 10.27 24.77 9.52
C PHE A 7 10.89 23.38 9.29
N PRO A 8 11.76 23.16 8.28
CA PRO A 8 12.44 21.87 8.12
C PRO A 8 13.39 21.60 9.29
N ARG A 9 14.01 22.63 9.88
CA ARG A 9 14.82 22.48 11.09
C ARG A 9 13.97 22.04 12.28
N ILE A 10 12.85 22.69 12.59
CA ILE A 10 11.97 22.27 13.69
C ILE A 10 11.40 20.87 13.44
N ALA A 11 10.95 20.55 12.22
CA ALA A 11 10.43 19.22 11.93
C ALA A 11 11.51 18.15 12.03
N ILE A 12 12.74 18.41 11.55
CA ILE A 12 13.88 17.49 11.68
C ILE A 12 14.34 17.39 13.14
N TYR A 13 14.48 18.51 13.86
CA TYR A 13 14.86 18.51 15.28
C TYR A 13 13.77 17.86 16.14
N SER A 14 12.50 18.13 15.89
CA SER A 14 11.38 17.47 16.54
C SER A 14 11.38 15.98 16.20
N SER A 15 11.57 15.58 14.94
CA SER A 15 11.65 14.16 14.58
C SER A 15 12.84 13.46 15.24
N ILE A 16 14.02 14.08 15.25
CA ILE A 16 15.22 13.56 15.92
C ILE A 16 15.00 13.48 17.43
N LEU A 17 14.40 14.52 18.03
CA LEU A 17 14.09 14.58 19.45
C LEU A 17 13.04 13.53 19.83
N ILE A 18 12.05 13.30 18.96
CA ILE A 18 11.04 12.24 19.08
C ILE A 18 11.71 10.88 18.98
N PHE A 19 12.59 10.66 18.00
CA PHE A 19 13.35 9.42 17.88
C PHE A 19 14.26 9.17 19.09
N TYR A 20 14.91 10.21 19.61
CA TYR A 20 15.79 10.12 20.77
C TYR A 20 15.01 9.90 22.07
N HIS A 21 13.88 10.58 22.25
CA HIS A 21 12.98 10.35 23.38
C HIS A 21 12.28 9.00 23.29
N LEU A 22 11.86 8.56 22.10
CA LEU A 22 11.32 7.22 21.90
C LEU A 22 12.39 6.18 22.30
N LYS A 23 13.64 6.39 21.91
CA LYS A 23 14.75 5.52 22.31
C LYS A 23 15.02 5.54 23.82
N LEU A 24 14.92 6.70 24.47
CA LEU A 24 15.09 6.85 25.93
C LEU A 24 13.92 6.26 26.72
N VAL A 25 12.69 6.44 26.26
CA VAL A 25 11.48 5.84 26.84
C VAL A 25 11.51 4.33 26.67
N ILE A 26 11.92 3.84 25.49
CA ILE A 26 12.15 2.41 25.27
C ILE A 26 13.22 1.87 26.22
N ALA A 27 14.33 2.60 26.41
CA ALA A 27 15.39 2.18 27.33
C ALA A 27 14.92 2.17 28.80
N SER A 28 14.26 3.25 29.24
CA SER A 28 13.75 3.39 30.61
C SER A 28 12.66 2.37 30.94
N ASN A 29 11.75 2.11 29.99
CA ASN A 29 10.65 1.17 30.21
C ASN A 29 11.10 -0.27 30.03
N ASN A 30 12.15 -0.56 29.25
CA ASN A 30 12.78 -1.88 29.23
C ASN A 30 13.46 -2.21 30.56
N GLU A 31 14.01 -1.22 31.28
CA GLU A 31 14.49 -1.42 32.66
C GLU A 31 13.33 -1.68 33.64
N GLU A 32 12.19 -1.01 33.47
CA GLU A 32 10.99 -1.20 34.30
C GLU A 32 10.20 -2.50 33.97
N LEU A 33 10.22 -2.96 32.71
CA LEU A 33 9.70 -4.27 32.30
C LEU A 33 10.62 -5.40 32.76
N ASN A 34 11.95 -5.21 32.67
CA ASN A 34 12.88 -6.18 33.23
C ASN A 34 12.71 -6.30 34.74
N SER A 35 12.49 -5.19 35.47
CA SER A 35 12.23 -5.25 36.91
C SER A 35 10.89 -5.92 37.25
N ARG A 36 9.80 -5.65 36.49
CA ARG A 36 8.51 -6.37 36.62
C ARG A 36 8.58 -7.85 36.26
N SER A 37 9.36 -8.23 35.24
CA SER A 37 9.54 -9.63 34.85
C SER A 37 10.27 -10.45 35.93
N THR A 38 11.09 -9.81 36.76
CA THR A 38 11.70 -10.42 37.95
C THR A 38 10.74 -10.55 39.15
N GLU A 39 9.64 -9.79 39.21
CA GLU A 39 8.64 -9.88 40.29
C GLU A 39 7.47 -10.83 39.96
N GLU A 40 7.19 -11.12 38.68
CA GLU A 40 6.13 -12.03 38.23
C GLU A 40 6.50 -13.54 38.23
N HIS A 41 7.60 -13.94 38.87
CA HIS A 41 7.85 -15.36 39.16
C HIS A 41 7.03 -15.82 40.39
N GLY A 42 5.71 -15.80 40.24
CA GLY A 42 4.77 -15.99 41.34
C GLY A 42 3.52 -16.84 41.08
N THR A 43 3.19 -17.26 39.85
CA THR A 43 2.24 -18.37 39.56
C THR A 43 2.24 -18.63 38.05
N LYS A 44 2.66 -19.81 37.59
CA LYS A 44 2.52 -20.19 36.17
C LYS A 44 1.04 -20.42 35.85
N GLU A 45 0.35 -19.40 35.33
CA GLU A 45 -0.98 -19.59 34.72
C GLU A 45 -0.86 -20.59 33.56
N SER A 46 -1.75 -21.60 33.52
CA SER A 46 -1.78 -22.54 32.40
C SER A 46 -2.49 -21.88 31.21
N SER A 47 -1.84 -21.89 30.03
CA SER A 47 -2.40 -21.32 28.81
C SER A 47 -2.78 -22.40 27.81
N LEU A 48 -3.99 -22.28 27.25
CA LEU A 48 -4.52 -23.14 26.20
C LEU A 48 -4.12 -22.59 24.83
N LYS A 49 -3.45 -23.40 24.02
CA LYS A 49 -2.84 -22.98 22.75
C LYS A 49 -3.01 -24.02 21.66
N ALA A 50 -2.90 -23.56 20.41
CA ALA A 50 -2.65 -24.41 19.26
C ALA A 50 -1.15 -24.39 18.90
N ASN A 51 -0.67 -25.42 18.20
CA ASN A 51 0.71 -25.43 17.66
C ASN A 51 0.90 -24.44 16.51
N THR A 52 -0.19 -23.99 15.89
CA THR A 52 -0.22 -22.97 14.85
C THR A 52 -1.51 -22.16 14.99
N GLU A 53 -1.43 -20.85 14.81
CA GLU A 53 -2.60 -19.95 14.85
C GLU A 53 -3.21 -19.76 13.46
N ASP A 54 -2.45 -20.07 12.40
CA ASP A 54 -2.88 -19.95 11.02
C ASP A 54 -2.63 -21.24 10.24
N ILE A 55 -3.63 -21.67 9.49
CA ILE A 55 -3.56 -22.81 8.59
C ILE A 55 -4.06 -22.36 7.23
N GLN A 56 -3.21 -22.51 6.23
CA GLN A 56 -3.56 -22.26 4.83
C GLN A 56 -3.55 -23.58 4.07
N ILE A 57 -4.70 -23.94 3.52
CA ILE A 57 -4.91 -25.19 2.78
C ILE A 57 -5.76 -24.95 1.54
N ASN A 58 -5.80 -25.91 0.63
CA ASN A 58 -6.67 -25.85 -0.54
C ASN A 58 -7.90 -26.75 -0.39
N VAL A 59 -8.95 -26.44 -1.16
CA VAL A 59 -10.15 -27.27 -1.25
C VAL A 59 -9.77 -28.73 -1.56
N GLY A 60 -10.31 -29.65 -0.76
CA GLY A 60 -10.09 -31.09 -0.88
C GLY A 60 -8.93 -31.63 -0.04
N GLU A 61 -8.02 -30.78 0.43
CA GLU A 61 -6.93 -31.15 1.33
C GLU A 61 -7.42 -31.33 2.77
N THR A 62 -6.69 -32.14 3.52
CA THR A 62 -6.92 -32.37 4.96
C THR A 62 -5.73 -31.80 5.71
N ALA A 63 -6.00 -31.12 6.83
CA ALA A 63 -4.98 -30.63 7.72
C ALA A 63 -5.32 -30.93 9.17
N SER A 64 -4.29 -30.85 10.00
CA SER A 64 -4.42 -31.07 11.42
C SER A 64 -3.66 -30.01 12.20
N PHE A 65 -4.22 -29.63 13.34
CA PHE A 65 -3.49 -28.88 14.36
C PHE A 65 -3.61 -29.59 15.69
N ARG A 66 -2.73 -29.18 16.59
CA ARG A 66 -2.56 -29.76 17.90
C ARG A 66 -2.95 -28.73 18.92
N VAL A 67 -3.91 -29.09 19.76
CA VAL A 67 -4.37 -28.29 20.90
C VAL A 67 -3.66 -28.81 22.14
N PHE A 68 -3.10 -27.92 22.96
CA PHE A 68 -2.39 -28.32 24.17
C PHE A 68 -2.50 -27.27 25.28
N LEU A 69 -2.37 -27.71 26.54
CA LEU A 69 -2.15 -26.85 27.70
C LEU A 69 -0.65 -26.70 27.97
N SER A 70 -0.24 -25.50 28.38
CA SER A 70 1.16 -25.21 28.70
C SER A 70 1.65 -25.89 29.98
N ASN A 71 0.75 -26.14 30.93
CA ASN A 71 1.05 -26.84 32.17
C ASN A 71 0.03 -27.97 32.38
N GLU A 72 0.45 -29.02 33.09
CA GLU A 72 -0.40 -30.13 33.49
C GLU A 72 -1.66 -29.61 34.22
N PRO A 73 -2.86 -30.07 33.84
CA PRO A 73 -4.08 -29.60 34.46
C PRO A 73 -4.33 -30.30 35.79
N ASP A 74 -4.65 -29.51 36.83
CA ASP A 74 -4.97 -29.98 38.17
C ASP A 74 -6.34 -30.73 38.20
N GLU A 75 -7.24 -30.39 37.27
CA GLU A 75 -8.59 -30.95 37.13
C GLU A 75 -8.83 -31.42 35.68
N THR A 76 -9.86 -32.25 35.47
CA THR A 76 -10.26 -32.63 34.11
C THR A 76 -10.93 -31.44 33.42
N ILE A 77 -10.39 -31.03 32.26
CA ILE A 77 -10.86 -29.87 31.51
C ILE A 77 -11.51 -30.35 30.22
N GLU A 78 -12.73 -29.88 29.96
CA GLU A 78 -13.44 -30.12 28.71
C GLU A 78 -13.39 -28.89 27.81
N ILE A 79 -12.93 -29.09 26.57
CA ILE A 79 -12.76 -28.05 25.56
C ILE A 79 -13.65 -28.35 24.37
N ARG A 80 -14.54 -27.41 24.05
CA ARG A 80 -15.36 -27.44 22.83
C ARG A 80 -14.71 -26.61 21.75
N LEU A 81 -14.52 -27.21 20.58
CA LEU A 81 -14.10 -26.51 19.38
C LEU A 81 -15.36 -26.03 18.64
N SER A 82 -15.41 -24.75 18.27
CA SER A 82 -16.45 -24.26 17.37
C SER A 82 -15.95 -23.14 16.48
N CYS A 83 -16.55 -23.00 15.29
CA CYS A 83 -16.27 -21.87 14.43
C CYS A 83 -17.04 -20.62 14.91
N ILE A 84 -16.48 -19.43 14.69
CA ILE A 84 -17.19 -18.16 14.98
C ILE A 84 -18.50 -18.06 14.19
N SER A 85 -18.49 -18.53 12.93
CA SER A 85 -19.69 -18.81 12.14
C SER A 85 -20.07 -20.27 12.34
N GLU A 86 -21.13 -20.56 13.10
CA GLU A 86 -21.67 -21.92 13.25
C GLU A 86 -22.82 -22.17 12.25
N PRO A 87 -22.80 -23.29 11.49
CA PRO A 87 -21.68 -24.23 11.31
C PRO A 87 -20.53 -23.61 10.52
N CYS A 88 -19.33 -24.18 10.63
CA CYS A 88 -18.17 -23.75 9.85
C CYS A 88 -18.52 -23.71 8.36
N ALA A 89 -18.20 -22.61 7.68
CA ALA A 89 -18.63 -22.40 6.30
C ALA A 89 -17.74 -23.12 5.28
N THR A 90 -16.47 -23.34 5.62
CA THR A 90 -15.40 -23.71 4.69
C THR A 90 -14.80 -25.07 4.99
N ILE A 91 -14.89 -25.52 6.23
CA ILE A 91 -14.27 -26.76 6.73
C ILE A 91 -15.29 -27.71 7.34
N VAL A 92 -14.97 -29.00 7.26
CA VAL A 92 -15.67 -30.07 7.96
C VAL A 92 -14.65 -30.85 8.78
N GLY A 93 -14.87 -30.93 10.09
CA GLY A 93 -14.05 -31.72 11.00
C GLY A 93 -14.92 -32.27 12.13
N ASP A 94 -14.50 -33.39 12.71
CA ASP A 94 -15.13 -33.94 13.90
C ASP A 94 -14.69 -33.13 15.12
N PHE A 95 -15.36 -32.01 15.35
CA PHE A 95 -15.15 -31.13 16.51
C PHE A 95 -15.78 -31.70 17.79
N VAL A 96 -15.43 -32.95 18.10
CA VAL A 96 -15.83 -33.62 19.35
C VAL A 96 -15.14 -32.89 20.52
N PRO A 97 -15.83 -32.72 21.68
CA PRO A 97 -15.20 -32.14 22.86
C PRO A 97 -13.90 -32.87 23.23
N ILE A 98 -12.83 -32.10 23.38
CA ILE A 98 -11.53 -32.60 23.82
C ILE A 98 -11.53 -32.63 25.35
N ILE A 99 -11.13 -33.78 25.92
CA ILE A 99 -11.00 -33.96 27.36
C ILE A 99 -9.52 -33.99 27.72
N PHE A 100 -9.08 -33.01 28.50
CA PHE A 100 -7.73 -32.97 29.05
C PHE A 100 -7.69 -33.45 30.50
N THR A 101 -6.72 -34.30 30.79
CA THR A 101 -6.46 -34.89 32.11
C THR A 101 -5.00 -34.70 32.49
N ASN A 102 -4.63 -35.02 33.73
CA ASN A 102 -3.24 -35.01 34.21
C ASN A 102 -2.28 -35.86 33.34
N LYS A 103 -2.79 -36.90 32.67
CA LYS A 103 -2.00 -37.76 31.77
C LYS A 103 -2.07 -37.37 30.30
N SER A 104 -3.04 -36.56 29.89
CA SER A 104 -3.32 -36.23 28.50
C SER A 104 -3.79 -34.79 28.37
N PHE A 105 -2.88 -33.88 28.09
CA PHE A 105 -3.16 -32.44 27.95
C PHE A 105 -2.80 -31.90 26.56
N GLU A 106 -2.79 -32.81 25.58
CA GLU A 106 -2.56 -32.54 24.16
C GLU A 106 -3.47 -33.43 23.30
N SER A 107 -4.06 -32.86 22.26
CA SER A 107 -4.92 -33.57 21.30
C SER A 107 -4.72 -33.03 19.89
N VAL A 108 -4.85 -33.91 18.89
CA VAL A 108 -4.77 -33.55 17.47
C VAL A 108 -6.17 -33.46 16.90
N VAL A 109 -6.48 -32.33 16.26
CA VAL A 109 -7.74 -32.06 15.59
C VAL A 109 -7.48 -32.09 14.10
N GLU A 110 -8.19 -32.97 13.39
CA GLU A 110 -8.13 -33.09 11.94
C GLU A 110 -9.41 -32.54 11.31
N PHE A 111 -9.25 -31.82 10.21
CA PHE A 111 -10.36 -31.23 9.46
C PHE A 111 -10.05 -31.19 7.98
N ARG A 112 -11.10 -31.21 7.16
CA ARG A 112 -11.03 -31.18 5.71
C ARG A 112 -11.57 -29.88 5.15
N ALA A 113 -10.85 -29.31 4.18
CA ALA A 113 -11.31 -28.16 3.42
C ALA A 113 -12.37 -28.56 2.39
N MET A 114 -13.56 -27.97 2.46
CA MET A 114 -14.68 -28.25 1.57
C MET A 114 -14.94 -27.11 0.59
N HIS A 115 -14.91 -25.86 1.07
CA HIS A 115 -15.22 -24.69 0.28
C HIS A 115 -14.17 -23.59 0.51
N PRO A 116 -13.85 -22.77 -0.50
CA PRO A 116 -12.95 -21.65 -0.32
C PRO A 116 -13.56 -20.61 0.63
N GLY A 117 -12.73 -19.98 1.46
CA GLY A 117 -13.18 -19.02 2.45
C GLY A 117 -12.24 -18.92 3.65
N HIS A 118 -12.73 -18.25 4.68
CA HIS A 118 -12.08 -18.13 5.98
C HIS A 118 -13.01 -18.57 7.10
N ASP A 119 -12.49 -19.41 7.99
CA ASP A 119 -13.12 -19.76 9.26
C ASP A 119 -12.13 -19.49 10.40
N ILE A 120 -12.66 -19.21 11.60
CA ILE A 120 -11.86 -19.13 12.82
C ILE A 120 -12.44 -20.14 13.80
N ILE A 121 -11.66 -21.16 14.12
CA ILE A 121 -11.97 -22.16 15.14
C ILE A 121 -11.55 -21.57 16.49
N VAL A 122 -12.47 -21.53 17.45
CA VAL A 122 -12.25 -21.04 18.81
C VAL A 122 -12.37 -22.20 19.78
N PHE A 123 -11.52 -22.21 20.81
CA PHE A 123 -11.52 -23.25 21.82
C PHE A 123 -12.20 -22.73 23.09
N ASN A 124 -13.39 -23.25 23.38
CA ASN A 124 -14.19 -22.84 24.51
C ASN A 124 -14.05 -23.85 25.64
N VAL A 125 -13.59 -23.41 26.82
CA VAL A 125 -13.52 -24.25 28.01
C VAL A 125 -14.91 -24.30 28.66
N ILE A 126 -15.46 -25.50 28.86
CA ILE A 126 -16.83 -25.68 29.38
C ILE A 126 -16.85 -25.66 30.92
N ASN A 127 -15.94 -26.40 31.55
CA ASN A 127 -15.91 -26.58 33.00
C ASN A 127 -14.75 -25.76 33.59
N GLN A 128 -15.02 -24.49 33.96
CA GLN A 128 -14.09 -23.66 34.73
C GLN A 128 -14.57 -23.53 36.17
N THR A 129 -13.97 -24.29 37.09
CA THR A 129 -14.40 -24.33 38.49
C THR A 129 -13.54 -23.47 39.41
N HIS A 130 -12.21 -23.41 39.26
CA HIS A 130 -11.37 -22.68 40.24
C HIS A 130 -10.13 -21.93 39.72
N LYS A 131 -9.60 -22.23 38.51
CA LYS A 131 -8.38 -21.60 37.98
C LYS A 131 -8.64 -21.05 36.58
N LYS A 132 -8.43 -19.75 36.38
CA LYS A 132 -8.63 -19.10 35.09
C LYS A 132 -7.54 -19.58 34.13
N ILE A 133 -7.91 -20.39 33.14
CA ILE A 133 -7.02 -20.78 32.06
C ILE A 133 -6.89 -19.59 31.12
N ASN A 134 -5.66 -19.25 30.74
CA ASN A 134 -5.45 -18.22 29.74
C ASN A 134 -5.85 -18.76 28.35
N THR A 135 -6.87 -18.16 27.74
CA THR A 135 -7.45 -18.54 26.44
C THR A 135 -7.19 -17.52 25.33
N ASN A 136 -6.25 -16.58 25.53
CA ASN A 136 -5.98 -15.53 24.54
C ASN A 136 -5.57 -16.10 23.18
N PHE A 137 -4.80 -17.18 23.18
CA PHE A 137 -4.30 -17.88 21.99
C PHE A 137 -5.08 -19.18 21.68
N ALA A 138 -6.31 -19.30 22.20
CA ALA A 138 -7.14 -20.48 22.06
C ALA A 138 -8.00 -20.41 20.79
N PHE A 139 -7.35 -20.21 19.65
CA PHE A 139 -8.02 -20.14 18.34
C PHE A 139 -7.09 -20.60 17.22
N VAL A 140 -7.68 -20.94 16.07
CA VAL A 140 -6.98 -21.23 14.81
C VAL A 140 -7.74 -20.57 13.68
N ARG A 141 -7.06 -19.75 12.89
CA ARG A 141 -7.57 -19.16 11.65
C ARG A 141 -7.27 -20.11 10.50
N VAL A 142 -8.32 -20.49 9.77
CA VAL A 142 -8.21 -21.39 8.62
C VAL A 142 -8.54 -20.61 7.36
N ARG A 143 -7.62 -20.61 6.40
CA ARG A 143 -7.79 -20.00 5.08
C ARG A 143 -7.81 -21.10 4.02
N VAL A 144 -8.97 -21.29 3.40
CA VAL A 144 -9.15 -22.30 2.36
C VAL A 144 -9.10 -21.64 0.99
N GLY A 145 -8.06 -21.95 0.22
CA GLY A 145 -7.90 -21.50 -1.16
C GLY A 145 -8.53 -22.46 -2.17
N ARG A 146 -8.92 -21.97 -3.33
CA ARG A 146 -9.38 -22.81 -4.46
C ARG A 146 -8.25 -23.69 -4.99
N ASN A 147 -7.08 -23.11 -5.27
CA ASN A 147 -5.93 -23.80 -5.85
C ASN A 147 -4.62 -23.02 -5.59
N GLN A 148 -3.50 -23.74 -5.53
CA GLN A 148 -2.15 -23.16 -5.46
C GLN A 148 -1.79 -22.24 -6.64
N ILE A 149 -2.32 -22.48 -7.86
CA ILE A 149 -2.01 -21.63 -9.04
C ILE A 149 -2.34 -20.16 -8.76
N TRP A 150 -3.48 -19.88 -8.14
CA TRP A 150 -3.89 -18.52 -7.81
C TRP A 150 -3.00 -17.89 -6.74
N GLN A 151 -2.48 -18.70 -5.81
CA GLN A 151 -1.50 -18.25 -4.82
C GLN A 151 -0.18 -17.87 -5.51
N TYR A 152 0.35 -18.72 -6.39
CA TYR A 152 1.58 -18.41 -7.13
C TYR A 152 1.46 -17.16 -8.00
N LEU A 153 0.33 -17.00 -8.71
CA LEU A 153 0.06 -15.79 -9.49
C LEU A 153 -0.03 -14.56 -8.59
N SER A 154 -0.78 -14.65 -7.49
CA SER A 154 -0.89 -13.58 -6.50
C SER A 154 0.48 -13.16 -5.96
N THR A 155 1.30 -14.12 -5.51
CA THR A 155 2.67 -13.88 -5.03
C THR A 155 3.55 -13.23 -6.11
N THR A 156 3.42 -13.64 -7.37
CA THR A 156 4.19 -13.07 -8.50
C THR A 156 3.84 -11.61 -8.73
N PHE A 157 2.55 -11.28 -8.81
CA PHE A 157 2.09 -9.88 -8.90
C PHE A 157 2.49 -9.07 -7.66
N GLY A 158 2.54 -9.71 -6.49
CA GLY A 158 3.00 -9.12 -5.24
C GLY A 158 4.43 -8.64 -5.26
N TRP A 159 5.34 -9.53 -5.62
CA TRP A 159 6.74 -9.15 -5.81
C TRP A 159 6.91 -8.13 -6.93
N GLY A 160 6.14 -8.26 -8.01
CA GLY A 160 6.15 -7.33 -9.13
C GLY A 160 5.80 -5.90 -8.70
N TYR A 161 4.68 -5.69 -8.00
CA TYR A 161 4.34 -4.34 -7.54
C TYR A 161 5.35 -3.80 -6.53
N PHE A 162 5.86 -4.66 -5.63
CA PHE A 162 6.82 -4.24 -4.61
C PHE A 162 8.08 -3.67 -5.25
N VAL A 163 8.62 -4.34 -6.28
CA VAL A 163 9.78 -3.86 -7.04
C VAL A 163 9.44 -2.57 -7.79
N LEU A 164 8.31 -2.51 -8.50
CA LEU A 164 7.91 -1.34 -9.28
C LEU A 164 7.74 -0.08 -8.41
N TRP A 165 7.04 -0.19 -7.29
CA TRP A 165 6.89 0.92 -6.34
C TRP A 165 8.20 1.30 -5.66
N SER A 166 9.06 0.33 -5.33
CA SER A 166 10.38 0.66 -4.77
C SER A 166 11.28 1.40 -5.76
N LEU A 167 11.21 1.06 -7.04
CA LEU A 167 11.95 1.74 -8.10
C LEU A 167 11.38 3.11 -8.46
N SER A 168 10.07 3.33 -8.31
CA SER A 168 9.42 4.60 -8.68
C SER A 168 9.94 5.80 -7.88
N PHE A 169 10.56 5.60 -6.71
CA PHE A 169 11.14 6.68 -5.91
C PHE A 169 12.39 7.34 -6.54
N TRP A 170 13.07 6.68 -7.47
CA TRP A 170 14.38 7.13 -7.97
C TRP A 170 14.34 8.05 -9.20
N PRO A 171 13.47 7.87 -10.21
CA PRO A 171 13.50 8.68 -11.41
C PRO A 171 13.46 10.20 -11.17
N GLN A 172 12.63 10.68 -10.23
CA GLN A 172 12.57 12.11 -9.90
C GLN A 172 13.89 12.61 -9.28
N ASN A 173 14.52 11.82 -8.41
CA ASN A 173 15.83 12.14 -7.85
C ASN A 173 16.90 12.27 -8.95
N VAL A 174 16.86 11.37 -9.92
CA VAL A 174 17.80 11.33 -11.05
C VAL A 174 17.59 12.52 -11.99
N ILE A 175 16.36 12.86 -12.37
CA ILE A 175 16.11 13.98 -13.28
C ILE A 175 16.50 15.32 -12.63
N ASN A 176 16.19 15.50 -11.34
CA ASN A 176 16.63 16.68 -10.57
C ASN A 176 18.15 16.78 -10.54
N PHE A 177 18.85 15.66 -10.28
CA PHE A 177 20.31 15.63 -10.25
C PHE A 177 20.93 15.93 -11.62
N ARG A 178 20.38 15.38 -12.71
CA ARG A 178 20.87 15.60 -14.08
C ARG A 178 20.66 17.04 -14.54
N ARG A 179 19.51 17.62 -14.20
CA ARG A 179 19.15 18.99 -14.59
C ARG A 179 19.72 20.07 -13.68
N LYS A 180 20.14 19.71 -12.46
CA LYS A 180 20.49 20.65 -11.38
C LYS A 180 19.40 21.70 -11.15
N SER A 181 18.15 21.30 -11.36
CA SER A 181 16.96 22.15 -11.27
C SER A 181 15.77 21.33 -10.81
N VAL A 182 14.94 21.94 -9.98
CA VAL A 182 13.65 21.41 -9.51
C VAL A 182 12.47 22.18 -10.12
N ILE A 183 12.71 23.01 -11.14
CA ILE A 183 11.63 23.67 -11.90
C ILE A 183 10.84 22.59 -12.64
N GLY A 184 9.60 22.38 -12.20
CA GLY A 184 8.90 21.14 -12.57
C GLY A 184 8.12 20.52 -11.44
N LEU A 185 8.69 20.64 -10.24
CA LEU A 185 8.33 19.85 -9.10
C LEU A 185 7.67 20.73 -8.04
N SER A 186 6.42 20.43 -7.72
CA SER A 186 5.66 21.14 -6.71
C SER A 186 6.27 20.91 -5.33
N PHE A 187 6.61 22.00 -4.64
CA PHE A 187 7.13 21.95 -3.29
C PHE A 187 6.09 21.42 -2.30
N ASP A 188 4.82 21.69 -2.57
CA ASP A 188 3.69 21.18 -1.80
C ASP A 188 3.59 19.65 -1.91
N TYR A 189 3.68 19.11 -3.13
CA TYR A 189 3.77 17.66 -3.35
C TYR A 189 4.98 17.09 -2.60
N THR A 190 6.14 17.73 -2.73
CA THR A 190 7.40 17.18 -2.19
C THR A 190 7.38 17.12 -0.67
N ILE A 191 6.91 18.17 0.03
CA ILE A 191 6.81 18.13 1.49
C ILE A 191 5.77 17.13 1.98
N LEU A 192 4.61 17.02 1.31
CA LEU A 192 3.60 16.03 1.66
C LEU A 192 4.15 14.63 1.45
N HIS A 193 4.87 14.40 0.35
CA HIS A 193 5.44 13.10 0.03
C HIS A 193 6.47 12.65 1.05
N PHE A 194 7.43 13.53 1.38
CA PHE A 194 8.44 13.28 2.41
C PHE A 194 7.81 13.08 3.79
N SER A 195 7.00 14.04 4.27
CA SER A 195 6.37 13.95 5.59
C SER A 195 5.52 12.70 5.74
N GLY A 196 4.77 12.31 4.69
CA GLY A 196 4.01 11.07 4.70
C GLY A 196 4.89 9.86 4.98
N PHE A 197 5.97 9.66 4.22
CA PHE A 197 6.87 8.52 4.45
C PHE A 197 7.66 8.60 5.76
N LEU A 198 7.92 9.80 6.27
CA LEU A 198 8.47 9.99 7.61
C LEU A 198 7.49 9.49 8.69
N TYR A 199 6.22 9.89 8.63
CA TYR A 199 5.18 9.42 9.57
C TYR A 199 5.01 7.90 9.51
N TYR A 200 5.02 7.35 8.29
CA TYR A 200 4.89 5.92 8.08
C TYR A 200 6.08 5.15 8.66
N SER A 201 7.30 5.69 8.52
CA SER A 201 8.50 5.11 9.12
C SER A 201 8.45 5.14 10.64
N ILE A 202 7.99 6.25 11.24
CA ILE A 202 7.81 6.35 12.70
C ILE A 202 6.84 5.26 13.18
N PHE A 203 5.68 5.11 12.52
CA PHE A 203 4.69 4.09 12.86
C PHE A 203 5.26 2.67 12.76
N ASN A 204 5.83 2.31 11.61
CA ASN A 204 6.33 0.96 11.37
C ASN A 204 7.49 0.61 12.30
N VAL A 205 8.47 1.52 12.47
CA VAL A 205 9.61 1.27 13.38
C VAL A 205 9.13 1.12 14.81
N ALA A 206 8.24 2.00 15.30
CA ALA A 206 7.78 1.97 16.67
C ALA A 206 6.97 0.69 16.97
N LEU A 207 6.01 0.32 16.11
CA LEU A 207 5.19 -0.87 16.31
C LEU A 207 5.99 -2.18 16.12
N PHE A 208 7.01 -2.20 15.26
CA PHE A 208 7.84 -3.37 15.06
C PHE A 208 8.87 -3.59 16.18
N THR A 209 9.52 -2.51 16.64
CA THR A 209 10.69 -2.62 17.54
C THR A 209 10.37 -2.48 19.03
N SER A 210 9.29 -1.80 19.42
CA SER A 210 9.00 -1.49 20.82
C SER A 210 8.15 -2.58 21.48
N PRO A 211 8.65 -3.31 22.50
CA PRO A 211 7.87 -4.30 23.23
C PRO A 211 6.59 -3.69 23.83
N LEU A 212 6.71 -2.53 24.48
CA LEU A 212 5.58 -1.82 25.07
C LEU A 212 4.43 -1.57 24.08
N ILE A 213 4.75 -1.13 22.86
CA ILE A 213 3.71 -0.83 21.86
C ILE A 213 3.06 -2.12 21.36
N ARG A 214 3.83 -3.21 21.26
CA ARG A 214 3.35 -4.52 20.86
C ARG A 214 2.43 -5.12 21.93
N ASP A 215 2.83 -5.05 23.21
CA ASP A 215 2.01 -5.51 24.33
C ASP A 215 0.67 -4.77 24.38
N LEU A 216 0.71 -3.43 24.23
CA LEU A 216 -0.51 -2.60 24.15
C LEU A 216 -1.39 -2.95 22.93
N TYR A 217 -0.78 -3.39 21.83
CA TYR A 217 -1.52 -3.83 20.64
C TYR A 217 -2.21 -5.17 20.88
N GLU A 218 -1.48 -6.15 21.44
CA GLU A 218 -1.99 -7.48 21.76
C GLU A 218 -3.10 -7.41 22.83
N GLU A 219 -2.97 -6.52 23.82
CA GLU A 219 -4.03 -6.26 24.79
C GLU A 219 -5.31 -5.72 24.11
N LYS A 220 -5.15 -4.79 23.16
CA LYS A 220 -6.27 -4.17 22.45
C LYS A 220 -6.91 -5.09 21.40
N TYR A 221 -6.11 -5.95 20.77
CA TYR A 221 -6.50 -6.81 19.67
C TYR A 221 -5.99 -8.25 19.88
N PRO A 222 -6.52 -8.99 20.87
CA PRO A 222 -5.96 -10.27 21.35
C PRO A 222 -6.00 -11.43 20.35
N ARG A 223 -6.68 -11.27 19.21
CA ARG A 223 -6.79 -12.29 18.15
C ARG A 223 -6.29 -11.79 16.79
N SER A 224 -5.63 -10.65 16.78
CA SER A 224 -5.07 -10.05 15.56
C SER A 224 -3.56 -10.15 15.58
N GLU A 225 -2.98 -10.48 14.44
CA GLU A 225 -1.53 -10.35 14.25
C GLU A 225 -1.11 -8.88 14.26
N ILE A 226 0.10 -8.63 14.74
CA ILE A 226 0.72 -7.31 14.63
C ILE A 226 0.85 -6.98 13.14
N PRO A 227 0.25 -5.87 12.66
CA PRO A 227 0.05 -5.63 11.23
C PRO A 227 1.30 -5.10 10.51
N VAL A 228 2.47 -5.13 11.15
CA VAL A 228 3.71 -4.55 10.63
C VAL A 228 4.81 -5.60 10.62
N GLU A 229 5.33 -5.86 9.43
CA GLU A 229 6.42 -6.80 9.20
C GLU A 229 7.74 -6.08 8.89
N LEU A 230 8.86 -6.81 8.91
CA LEU A 230 10.19 -6.24 8.64
C LEU A 230 10.27 -5.57 7.26
N ASN A 231 9.61 -6.14 6.25
CA ASN A 231 9.56 -5.56 4.91
C ASN A 231 8.88 -4.18 4.90
N ASP A 232 7.87 -3.95 5.75
CA ASP A 232 7.19 -2.66 5.85
C ASP A 232 8.10 -1.60 6.48
N VAL A 233 8.91 -2.01 7.46
CA VAL A 233 9.94 -1.16 8.07
C VAL A 233 10.98 -0.75 7.03
N VAL A 234 11.56 -1.72 6.31
CA VAL A 234 12.59 -1.45 5.29
C VAL A 234 12.03 -0.58 4.15
N TYR A 235 10.84 -0.90 3.66
CA TYR A 235 10.17 -0.15 2.60
C TYR A 235 9.89 1.30 3.02
N SER A 236 9.31 1.51 4.20
CA SER A 236 8.99 2.85 4.69
C SER A 236 10.25 3.71 4.90
N LEU A 237 11.32 3.13 5.46
CA LEU A 237 12.60 3.81 5.64
C LEU A 237 13.28 4.15 4.31
N HIS A 238 13.28 3.22 3.35
CA HIS A 238 13.81 3.46 2.00
C HIS A 238 13.06 4.60 1.30
N ALA A 239 11.72 4.60 1.37
CA ALA A 239 10.89 5.66 0.81
C ALA A 239 11.12 7.01 1.53
N ALA A 240 11.25 7.02 2.85
CA ALA A 240 11.57 8.24 3.61
C ALA A 240 12.95 8.79 3.22
N PHE A 241 13.94 7.91 3.06
CA PHE A 241 15.28 8.29 2.61
C PHE A 241 15.26 8.89 1.21
N THR A 242 14.69 8.20 0.22
CA THR A 242 14.64 8.68 -1.18
C THR A 242 13.83 9.96 -1.34
N THR A 243 12.73 10.12 -0.62
CA THR A 243 11.94 11.36 -0.63
C THR A 243 12.63 12.50 0.12
N SER A 244 13.44 12.20 1.15
CA SER A 244 14.28 13.22 1.80
C SER A 244 15.33 13.78 0.85
N ILE A 245 15.90 12.96 -0.04
CA ILE A 245 16.84 13.43 -1.07
C ILE A 245 16.12 14.43 -1.99
N THR A 246 14.94 14.08 -2.51
CA THR A 246 14.14 15.00 -3.34
C THR A 246 13.82 16.30 -2.61
N TRP A 247 13.47 16.22 -1.33
CA TRP A 247 13.21 17.40 -0.50
C TRP A 247 14.45 18.27 -0.31
N ILE A 248 15.62 17.67 -0.05
CA ILE A 248 16.90 18.38 0.05
C ILE A 248 17.26 19.04 -1.28
N GLN A 249 17.04 18.36 -2.41
CA GLN A 249 17.27 18.92 -3.75
C GLN A 249 16.49 20.21 -3.99
N CYS A 250 15.29 20.36 -3.41
CA CYS A 250 14.51 21.59 -3.50
C CYS A 250 15.20 22.81 -2.86
N PHE A 251 16.16 22.62 -1.96
CA PHE A 251 16.93 23.71 -1.35
C PHE A 251 18.25 24.00 -2.06
N ILE A 252 18.82 23.01 -2.76
CA ILE A 252 20.16 23.09 -3.35
C ILE A 252 20.09 23.52 -4.82
N TYR A 253 19.09 23.05 -5.56
CA TYR A 253 19.00 23.23 -7.00
C TYR A 253 18.14 24.43 -7.40
N GLU A 254 18.29 24.84 -8.67
CA GLU A 254 17.55 25.97 -9.23
C GLU A 254 16.04 25.72 -9.13
N GLN A 255 15.36 26.61 -8.40
CA GLN A 255 13.95 26.47 -8.04
C GLN A 255 13.04 27.53 -8.69
N GLY A 256 13.59 28.57 -9.32
CA GLY A 256 12.81 29.70 -9.83
C GLY A 256 11.96 30.37 -8.75
N ASP A 257 10.76 30.81 -9.12
CA ASP A 257 9.81 31.48 -8.22
C ASP A 257 8.91 30.52 -7.41
N GLN A 258 9.20 29.22 -7.44
CA GLN A 258 8.41 28.21 -6.73
C GLN A 258 8.51 28.42 -5.21
N ARG A 259 7.35 28.40 -4.54
CA ARG A 259 7.27 28.58 -3.08
C ARG A 259 6.29 27.58 -2.50
N LEU A 260 6.54 27.20 -1.25
CA LEU A 260 5.60 26.37 -0.49
C LEU A 260 4.33 27.17 -0.17
N SER A 261 3.16 26.61 -0.47
CA SER A 261 1.88 27.28 -0.26
C SER A 261 1.55 27.43 1.22
N LEU A 262 0.66 28.38 1.53
CA LEU A 262 0.17 28.58 2.90
C LEU A 262 -0.57 27.34 3.40
N HIS A 263 -1.36 26.70 2.55
CA HIS A 263 -2.11 25.49 2.90
C HIS A 263 -1.19 24.35 3.33
N SER A 264 -0.11 24.08 2.58
CA SER A 264 0.86 23.05 2.95
C SER A 264 1.58 23.38 4.25
N LYS A 265 1.94 24.66 4.47
CA LYS A 265 2.57 25.09 5.73
C LYS A 265 1.64 24.89 6.92
N LEU A 266 0.39 25.35 6.80
CA LEU A 266 -0.62 25.24 7.85
C LEU A 266 -0.90 23.78 8.14
N PHE A 267 -1.07 22.96 7.10
CA PHE A 267 -1.26 21.52 7.23
C PHE A 267 -0.14 20.86 8.04
N GLN A 268 1.12 21.11 7.66
CA GLN A 268 2.27 20.53 8.36
C GLN A 268 2.36 21.05 9.81
N TRP A 269 2.09 22.33 10.05
CA TRP A 269 2.07 22.89 11.40
C TRP A 269 0.97 22.26 12.26
N CYS A 270 -0.24 22.10 11.73
CA CYS A 270 -1.34 21.42 12.43
C CYS A 270 -0.99 19.98 12.77
N VAL A 271 -0.43 19.21 11.84
CA VAL A 271 -0.03 17.82 12.09
C VAL A 271 0.99 17.73 13.22
N TRP A 272 2.06 18.53 13.17
CA TRP A 272 3.09 18.49 14.21
C TRP A 272 2.60 19.02 15.56
N SER A 273 1.75 20.05 15.58
CA SER A 273 1.15 20.57 16.82
C SER A 273 0.22 19.56 17.47
N ILE A 274 -0.66 18.90 16.70
CA ILE A 274 -1.53 17.83 17.21
C ILE A 274 -0.67 16.66 17.70
N GLY A 275 0.35 16.25 16.94
CA GLY A 275 1.29 15.21 17.36
C GLY A 275 1.97 15.54 18.69
N ALA A 276 2.40 16.79 18.90
CA ALA A 276 3.00 17.23 20.16
C ALA A 276 2.01 17.16 21.34
N VAL A 277 0.76 17.58 21.14
CA VAL A 277 -0.29 17.47 22.17
C VAL A 277 -0.56 16.00 22.51
N LEU A 278 -0.73 15.15 21.50
CA LEU A 278 -0.96 13.72 21.71
C LEU A 278 0.22 13.04 22.42
N MET A 279 1.44 13.45 22.14
CA MET A 279 2.62 12.98 22.84
C MET A 279 2.61 13.34 24.31
N ILE A 280 2.25 14.58 24.66
CA ILE A 280 2.13 15.02 26.05
C ILE A 280 1.02 14.22 26.75
N LEU A 281 -0.12 14.00 26.10
CA LEU A 281 -1.20 13.17 26.65
C LEU A 281 -0.77 11.71 26.86
N ALA A 282 0.03 11.14 25.96
CA ALA A 282 0.59 9.80 26.11
C ALA A 282 1.59 9.73 27.27
N TRP A 283 2.44 10.76 27.40
CA TRP A 283 3.39 10.90 28.50
C TRP A 283 2.70 11.00 29.86
N LEU A 284 1.58 11.73 29.94
CA LEU A 284 0.75 11.85 31.13
C LEU A 284 -0.18 10.65 31.36
N ASN A 285 0.01 9.54 30.63
CA ASN A 285 -0.82 8.32 30.69
C ASN A 285 -2.33 8.57 30.50
N THR A 286 -2.71 9.68 29.84
CA THR A 286 -4.12 9.98 29.52
C THR A 286 -4.59 9.21 28.28
N ILE A 287 -3.67 8.97 27.34
CA ILE A 287 -3.87 8.06 26.20
C ILE A 287 -2.73 7.04 26.15
N THR A 288 -2.95 5.91 25.48
CA THR A 288 -1.89 4.92 25.29
C THR A 288 -0.86 5.37 24.26
N TRP A 289 0.40 4.93 24.43
CA TRP A 289 1.45 5.09 23.41
C TRP A 289 1.04 4.52 22.06
N LEU A 290 0.30 3.40 22.06
CA LEU A 290 -0.29 2.83 20.85
C LEU A 290 -1.17 3.86 20.11
N THR A 291 -2.05 4.57 20.82
CA THR A 291 -2.93 5.59 20.21
C THR A 291 -2.13 6.73 19.58
N PHE A 292 -1.08 7.19 20.26
CA PHE A 292 -0.17 8.20 19.72
C PHE A 292 0.57 7.71 18.47
N ILE A 293 1.01 6.46 18.42
CA ILE A 293 1.72 5.93 17.26
C ILE A 293 0.77 5.72 16.07
N TYR A 294 -0.46 5.25 16.31
CA TYR A 294 -1.50 5.13 15.29
C TYR A 294 -1.88 6.45 14.63
N TYR A 295 -1.75 7.58 15.33
CA TYR A 295 -1.93 8.92 14.74
C TYR A 295 -1.10 9.11 13.47
N PHE A 296 0.18 8.71 13.48
CA PHE A 296 1.05 8.84 12.31
C PHE A 296 0.60 7.96 11.14
N SER A 297 0.06 6.77 11.41
CA SER A 297 -0.53 5.90 10.38
C SER A 297 -1.74 6.55 9.71
N TYR A 298 -2.64 7.17 10.49
CA TYR A 298 -3.80 7.88 9.94
C TYR A 298 -3.40 9.10 9.11
N ILE A 299 -2.43 9.89 9.57
CA ILE A 299 -1.94 11.03 8.79
C ILE A 299 -1.28 10.54 7.49
N LYS A 300 -0.48 9.46 7.52
CA LYS A 300 0.08 8.84 6.31
C LYS A 300 -1.03 8.45 5.33
N LEU A 301 -2.09 7.79 5.81
CA LEU A 301 -3.20 7.38 4.95
C LEU A 301 -3.82 8.59 4.24
N MET A 302 -4.15 9.65 4.99
CA MET A 302 -4.71 10.87 4.44
C MET A 302 -3.76 11.57 3.46
N VAL A 303 -2.47 11.71 3.80
CA VAL A 303 -1.45 12.29 2.90
C VAL A 303 -1.37 11.49 1.60
N THR A 304 -1.43 10.17 1.65
CA THR A 304 -1.34 9.33 0.46
C THR A 304 -2.48 9.60 -0.52
N SER A 305 -3.68 9.90 -0.02
CA SER A 305 -4.85 10.22 -0.84
C SER A 305 -4.80 11.60 -1.51
N VAL A 306 -4.11 12.58 -0.91
CA VAL A 306 -4.15 13.98 -1.38
C VAL A 306 -2.82 14.49 -1.94
N LYS A 307 -1.70 13.81 -1.69
CA LYS A 307 -0.34 14.32 -2.00
C LYS A 307 -0.15 14.72 -3.46
N TYR A 308 -0.83 14.07 -4.41
CA TYR A 308 -0.66 14.32 -5.84
C TYR A 308 -1.42 15.55 -6.34
N LEU A 309 -2.44 16.04 -5.62
CA LEU A 309 -3.25 17.20 -6.02
C LEU A 309 -2.42 18.46 -6.31
N PRO A 310 -1.47 18.87 -5.44
CA PRO A 310 -0.66 20.04 -5.70
C PRO A 310 0.18 19.92 -6.97
N GLN A 311 0.67 18.73 -7.33
CA GLN A 311 1.45 18.54 -8.56
C GLN A 311 0.53 18.60 -9.80
N VAL A 312 -0.64 17.94 -9.75
CA VAL A 312 -1.65 18.01 -10.83
C VAL A 312 -2.03 19.47 -11.10
N TRP A 313 -2.33 20.21 -10.05
CA TRP A 313 -2.68 21.63 -10.15
C TRP A 313 -1.51 22.48 -10.65
N PHE A 314 -0.29 22.19 -10.18
CA PHE A 314 0.90 22.91 -10.59
C PHE A 314 1.24 22.71 -12.08
N ASN A 315 1.09 21.49 -12.59
CA ASN A 315 1.19 21.21 -14.02
C ASN A 315 0.08 21.92 -14.81
N TYR A 316 -1.14 21.97 -14.27
CA TYR A 316 -2.26 22.67 -14.90
C TYR A 316 -2.04 24.18 -14.99
N GLN A 317 -1.48 24.83 -13.97
CA GLN A 317 -1.16 26.25 -14.01
C GLN A 317 -0.05 26.58 -15.01
N ARG A 318 1.00 25.75 -15.05
CA ARG A 318 2.14 25.98 -15.96
C ARG A 318 1.90 25.52 -17.39
N LYS A 319 0.83 24.76 -17.63
CA LYS A 319 0.55 24.10 -18.92
C LYS A 319 1.73 23.28 -19.44
N SER A 320 2.47 22.67 -18.52
CA SER A 320 3.67 21.88 -18.80
C SER A 320 3.93 20.87 -17.70
N THR A 321 4.45 19.71 -18.08
CA THR A 321 4.95 18.66 -17.20
C THR A 321 6.48 18.61 -17.17
N SER A 322 7.17 19.56 -17.81
CA SER A 322 8.65 19.58 -17.80
C SER A 322 9.18 19.65 -16.37
N GLY A 323 10.02 18.66 -16.02
CA GLY A 323 10.63 18.51 -14.69
C GLY A 323 9.86 17.64 -13.71
N TRP A 324 8.73 17.11 -14.13
CA TRP A 324 8.06 15.99 -13.48
C TRP A 324 8.46 14.69 -14.20
N SER A 325 8.97 13.70 -13.46
CA SER A 325 9.37 12.42 -14.06
C SER A 325 8.16 11.60 -14.45
N ILE A 326 8.02 11.33 -15.75
CA ILE A 326 6.98 10.44 -16.27
C ILE A 326 7.37 8.98 -16.10
N GLU A 327 8.66 8.67 -16.05
CA GLU A 327 9.14 7.33 -15.74
C GLU A 327 8.70 6.90 -14.33
N MET A 328 8.74 7.81 -13.36
CA MET A 328 8.17 7.59 -12.03
C MET A 328 6.67 7.27 -12.13
N VAL A 329 5.90 8.07 -12.88
CA VAL A 329 4.44 7.87 -13.05
C VAL A 329 4.13 6.52 -13.70
N LEU A 330 4.91 6.10 -14.70
CA LEU A 330 4.74 4.81 -15.38
C LEU A 330 5.06 3.62 -14.45
N LEU A 331 6.06 3.76 -13.58
CA LEU A 331 6.36 2.75 -12.56
C LEU A 331 5.28 2.70 -11.48
N ASP A 332 4.75 3.86 -11.06
CA ASP A 332 3.69 3.95 -10.04
C ASP A 332 2.38 3.31 -10.51
N ILE A 333 1.93 3.64 -11.74
CA ILE A 333 0.71 3.04 -12.31
C ILE A 333 0.85 1.53 -12.53
N SER A 334 2.04 1.07 -12.94
CA SER A 334 2.31 -0.36 -13.12
C SER A 334 2.28 -1.09 -11.77
N GLY A 335 2.88 -0.51 -10.74
CA GLY A 335 2.81 -1.01 -9.36
C GLY A 335 1.38 -1.03 -8.82
N GLY A 336 0.64 0.07 -8.97
CA GLY A 336 -0.77 0.17 -8.57
C GLY A 336 -1.64 -0.88 -9.25
N THR A 337 -1.44 -1.09 -10.56
CA THR A 337 -2.16 -2.11 -11.33
C THR A 337 -1.85 -3.52 -10.85
N PHE A 338 -0.56 -3.85 -10.66
CA PHE A 338 -0.14 -5.17 -10.17
C PHE A 338 -0.67 -5.45 -8.75
N SER A 339 -0.68 -4.43 -7.88
CA SER A 339 -1.25 -4.51 -6.53
C SER A 339 -2.76 -4.79 -6.57
N MET A 340 -3.50 -4.10 -7.44
CA MET A 340 -4.94 -4.35 -7.63
C MET A 340 -5.19 -5.76 -8.18
N ILE A 341 -4.41 -6.22 -9.16
CA ILE A 341 -4.52 -7.59 -9.69
C ILE A 341 -4.25 -8.61 -8.58
N GLN A 342 -3.20 -8.44 -7.77
CA GLN A 342 -2.93 -9.33 -6.64
C GLN A 342 -4.17 -9.45 -5.73
N MET A 343 -4.76 -8.31 -5.34
CA MET A 343 -5.91 -8.30 -4.43
C MET A 343 -7.13 -9.00 -5.04
N LEU A 344 -7.37 -8.84 -6.35
CA LEU A 344 -8.43 -9.56 -7.07
C LEU A 344 -8.18 -11.07 -7.11
N LEU A 345 -6.92 -11.49 -7.32
CA LEU A 345 -6.53 -12.91 -7.31
C LEU A 345 -6.70 -13.54 -5.92
N ILE A 346 -6.39 -12.81 -4.84
CA ILE A 346 -6.61 -13.28 -3.46
C ILE A 346 -8.10 -13.40 -3.18
N ALA A 347 -8.88 -12.35 -3.47
CA ALA A 347 -10.32 -12.36 -3.26
C ALA A 347 -10.99 -13.49 -4.04
N TYR A 348 -10.53 -13.73 -5.27
CA TYR A 348 -10.95 -14.90 -6.03
C TYR A 348 -10.47 -16.19 -5.38
N ASN A 349 -9.21 -16.35 -4.98
CA ASN A 349 -8.74 -17.65 -4.48
C ASN A 349 -9.43 -18.09 -3.18
N TYR A 350 -9.72 -17.15 -2.28
CA TYR A 350 -10.35 -17.44 -0.98
C TYR A 350 -11.85 -17.13 -0.96
N ASP A 351 -12.46 -16.81 -2.10
CA ASP A 351 -13.86 -16.37 -2.20
C ASP A 351 -14.26 -15.22 -1.24
N ASP A 352 -13.27 -14.43 -0.83
CA ASP A 352 -13.41 -13.40 0.18
C ASP A 352 -13.44 -11.99 -0.44
N TRP A 353 -14.50 -11.76 -1.22
CA TRP A 353 -14.78 -10.45 -1.83
C TRP A 353 -15.15 -9.39 -0.79
N ARG A 354 -15.68 -9.82 0.35
CA ARG A 354 -15.99 -8.91 1.46
C ARG A 354 -14.71 -8.33 2.04
N THR A 355 -13.64 -9.11 2.13
CA THR A 355 -12.32 -8.61 2.55
C THR A 355 -11.65 -7.73 1.50
N LEU A 356 -11.96 -7.88 0.21
CA LEU A 356 -11.55 -6.89 -0.81
C LEU A 356 -12.20 -5.52 -0.54
N LEU A 357 -13.51 -5.51 -0.25
CA LEU A 357 -14.27 -4.30 0.11
C LEU A 357 -13.96 -3.79 1.53
N GLY A 358 -13.58 -4.67 2.46
CA GLY A 358 -13.20 -4.34 3.84
C GLY A 358 -11.78 -3.79 3.93
N ASN A 359 -10.87 -4.27 3.07
CA ASN A 359 -9.55 -3.67 2.82
C ASN A 359 -9.61 -2.55 1.77
N LEU A 360 -10.72 -1.79 1.74
CA LEU A 360 -10.88 -0.60 0.91
C LEU A 360 -9.70 0.37 1.01
N PRO A 361 -9.02 0.53 2.17
CA PRO A 361 -7.82 1.34 2.21
C PRO A 361 -6.73 0.80 1.26
N LYS A 362 -6.43 -0.50 1.24
CA LYS A 362 -5.36 -1.05 0.39
C LYS A 362 -5.73 -1.05 -1.09
N PHE A 363 -6.94 -1.49 -1.44
CA PHE A 363 -7.42 -1.47 -2.82
C PHE A 363 -7.65 -0.03 -3.32
N GLY A 364 -8.26 0.81 -2.48
CA GLY A 364 -8.55 2.22 -2.77
C GLY A 364 -7.30 3.08 -2.90
N LEU A 365 -6.22 2.77 -2.18
CA LEU A 365 -4.91 3.41 -2.37
C LEU A 365 -4.33 3.08 -3.76
N GLY A 366 -4.42 1.82 -4.19
CA GLY A 366 -4.03 1.42 -5.56
C GLY A 366 -4.86 2.14 -6.62
N LEU A 367 -6.19 2.18 -6.45
CA LEU A 367 -7.09 2.88 -7.36
C LEU A 367 -6.83 4.40 -7.41
N ALA A 368 -6.59 5.03 -6.26
CA ALA A 368 -6.28 6.46 -6.17
C ALA A 368 -4.96 6.79 -6.87
N SER A 369 -3.91 5.98 -6.65
CA SER A 369 -2.62 6.10 -7.35
C SER A 369 -2.81 6.02 -8.86
N VAL A 370 -3.45 4.95 -9.37
CA VAL A 370 -3.73 4.78 -10.81
C VAL A 370 -4.52 5.96 -11.36
N THR A 371 -5.49 6.50 -10.61
CA THR A 371 -6.28 7.66 -11.04
C THR A 371 -5.43 8.91 -11.23
N TYR A 372 -4.56 9.24 -10.26
CA TYR A 372 -3.64 10.37 -10.40
C TYR A 372 -2.64 10.17 -11.53
N ASP A 373 -2.14 8.95 -11.71
CA ASP A 373 -1.19 8.62 -12.77
C ASP A 373 -1.83 8.79 -14.16
N LEU A 374 -3.07 8.35 -14.34
CA LEU A 374 -3.83 8.61 -15.58
C LEU A 374 -3.98 10.11 -15.85
N ILE A 375 -4.22 10.92 -14.81
CA ILE A 375 -4.25 12.39 -14.95
C ILE A 375 -2.88 12.93 -15.38
N PHE A 376 -1.77 12.47 -14.78
CA PHE A 376 -0.43 12.90 -15.18
C PHE A 376 -0.08 12.49 -16.61
N LEU A 377 -0.44 11.27 -17.02
CA LEU A 377 -0.24 10.78 -18.38
C LEU A 377 -1.08 11.59 -19.38
N LEU A 378 -2.33 11.93 -19.04
CA LEU A 378 -3.17 12.81 -19.85
C LEU A 378 -2.55 14.21 -19.97
N GLN A 379 -2.08 14.78 -18.85
CA GLN A 379 -1.39 16.08 -18.85
C GLN A 379 -0.14 16.04 -19.73
N HIS A 380 0.65 14.98 -19.66
CA HIS A 380 1.92 14.87 -20.38
C HIS A 380 1.74 14.60 -21.88
N TYR A 381 0.99 13.55 -22.24
CA TYR A 381 0.91 13.07 -23.62
C TYR A 381 -0.19 13.72 -24.46
N VAL A 382 -1.25 14.24 -23.83
CA VAL A 382 -2.41 14.78 -24.55
C VAL A 382 -2.49 16.29 -24.44
N LEU A 383 -2.43 16.85 -23.22
CA LEU A 383 -2.69 18.27 -23.02
C LEU A 383 -1.47 19.16 -23.26
N TYR A 384 -0.27 18.69 -22.87
CA TYR A 384 0.94 19.51 -22.86
C TYR A 384 2.09 18.94 -23.71
N GLY A 385 1.80 18.03 -24.64
CA GLY A 385 2.80 17.45 -25.55
C GLY A 385 3.55 18.53 -26.36
N ASP A 386 2.82 19.45 -26.98
CA ASP A 386 3.39 20.50 -27.83
C ASP A 386 4.28 21.50 -27.05
N SER A 387 4.05 21.67 -25.74
CA SER A 387 4.88 22.55 -24.90
C SER A 387 6.21 21.89 -24.54
N LEU A 388 6.32 20.57 -24.64
CA LEU A 388 7.57 19.82 -24.49
C LEU A 388 8.44 19.99 -25.74
N GLU A 389 7.87 19.81 -26.93
CA GLU A 389 8.59 19.98 -28.21
C GLU A 389 9.23 21.36 -28.35
N LYS A 390 8.48 22.43 -28.01
CA LYS A 390 9.03 23.81 -28.02
C LYS A 390 10.19 23.99 -27.04
N ASN A 391 10.13 23.37 -25.86
CA ASN A 391 11.20 23.46 -24.87
C ASN A 391 12.45 22.70 -25.32
N GLU A 392 12.29 21.50 -25.89
CA GLU A 392 13.40 20.72 -26.46
C GLU A 392 14.08 21.46 -27.62
N GLU A 393 13.30 22.09 -28.51
CA GLU A 393 13.86 22.94 -29.56
C GLU A 393 14.64 24.13 -29.01
N THR A 394 14.13 24.76 -27.95
CA THR A 394 14.76 25.94 -27.33
C THR A 394 16.07 25.56 -26.63
N LEU A 395 16.09 24.44 -25.89
CA LEU A 395 17.30 23.86 -25.30
C LEU A 395 18.29 23.43 -26.39
N GLY A 396 17.84 22.79 -27.47
CA GLY A 396 18.69 22.41 -28.59
C GLY A 396 19.30 23.62 -29.32
N LYS A 397 18.57 24.74 -29.41
CA LYS A 397 19.08 26.01 -29.95
C LYS A 397 20.07 26.69 -29.00
N GLN A 398 19.85 26.65 -27.69
CA GLN A 398 20.79 27.18 -26.68
C GLN A 398 22.08 26.35 -26.61
N GLN A 399 21.99 25.03 -26.68
CA GLN A 399 23.14 24.13 -26.64
C GLN A 399 23.97 24.14 -27.94
N LYS A 400 23.35 24.52 -29.08
CA LYS A 400 24.06 24.83 -30.33
C LYS A 400 24.77 26.20 -30.29
N ARG A 401 24.27 27.17 -29.53
CA ARG A 401 24.91 28.49 -29.36
C ARG A 401 26.11 28.48 -28.40
N THR A 402 26.20 27.50 -27.50
CA THR A 402 27.27 27.41 -26.49
C THR A 402 28.44 26.48 -26.86
N LYS A 403 28.53 25.93 -28.08
CA LYS A 403 29.73 25.21 -28.54
C LYS A 403 30.75 26.17 -29.18
N PRO A 404 31.97 26.34 -28.61
CA PRO A 404 33.08 26.91 -29.35
C PRO A 404 33.61 25.89 -30.38
N LYS A 405 34.14 26.38 -31.51
CA LYS A 405 34.92 25.56 -32.46
C LYS A 405 36.27 25.18 -31.81
N SER A 406 36.77 23.98 -32.12
CA SER A 406 38.07 23.37 -31.72
C SER A 406 38.01 22.56 -30.41
N SER A 407 38.52 21.32 -30.25
CA SER A 407 39.44 20.47 -31.03
C SER A 407 39.17 18.97 -30.74
N ASN A 408 39.77 18.10 -31.55
CA ASN A 408 39.73 16.64 -31.50
C ASN A 408 39.99 16.02 -30.11
N HIS A 409 39.08 15.16 -29.65
CA HIS A 409 39.47 14.00 -28.85
C HIS A 409 38.56 12.80 -29.18
N LYS A 410 39.21 11.69 -29.57
CA LYS A 410 38.58 10.43 -29.97
C LYS A 410 37.90 9.73 -28.78
N SER A 411 36.66 9.33 -29.06
CA SER A 411 35.77 8.33 -28.46
C SER A 411 36.21 7.51 -27.24
N LEU A 412 35.37 7.56 -26.19
CA LEU A 412 35.01 6.40 -25.37
C LEU A 412 33.49 6.42 -25.12
N HIS A 413 32.71 6.00 -26.11
CA HIS A 413 31.25 5.94 -26.01
C HIS A 413 30.77 4.67 -26.71
N ASN A 414 30.74 3.54 -26.00
CA ASN A 414 30.13 2.32 -26.58
C ASN A 414 29.34 1.41 -25.62
N ASN A 415 29.09 1.81 -24.36
CA ASN A 415 28.27 0.99 -23.45
C ASN A 415 26.90 1.59 -23.10
N ASN A 416 26.68 2.90 -23.29
CA ASN A 416 25.38 3.54 -23.02
C ASN A 416 24.40 3.47 -24.20
N SER A 417 24.89 3.22 -25.43
CA SER A 417 24.06 3.21 -26.62
C SER A 417 23.16 1.98 -26.67
N THR A 418 23.59 0.84 -26.14
CA THR A 418 22.84 -0.43 -26.18
C THR A 418 21.67 -0.44 -25.19
N THR A 419 21.86 0.11 -23.98
CA THR A 419 20.79 0.23 -22.97
C THR A 419 19.71 1.22 -23.41
N ILE A 420 20.12 2.36 -23.99
CA ILE A 420 19.20 3.34 -24.57
C ILE A 420 18.46 2.74 -25.78
N LEU A 421 19.12 1.91 -26.61
CA LEU A 421 18.45 1.25 -27.73
C LEU A 421 17.39 0.25 -27.26
N VAL A 422 17.65 -0.49 -26.18
CA VAL A 422 16.71 -1.44 -25.59
C VAL A 422 15.52 -0.71 -24.98
N GLU A 423 15.74 0.37 -24.23
CA GLU A 423 14.67 1.21 -23.66
C GLU A 423 13.83 1.89 -24.76
N MET A 424 14.46 2.40 -25.82
CA MET A 424 13.75 2.98 -26.97
C MET A 424 12.97 1.94 -27.78
N ASN A 425 13.45 0.69 -27.85
CA ASN A 425 12.73 -0.39 -28.54
C ASN A 425 11.52 -0.86 -27.72
N ILE A 426 11.60 -0.88 -26.39
CA ILE A 426 10.48 -1.18 -25.50
C ILE A 426 9.43 -0.06 -25.57
N ILE A 427 9.85 1.21 -25.54
CA ILE A 427 8.95 2.36 -25.71
C ILE A 427 8.29 2.33 -27.10
N LYS A 428 9.04 2.03 -28.16
CA LYS A 428 8.47 1.86 -29.51
C LYS A 428 7.50 0.68 -29.58
N LEU A 429 7.76 -0.43 -28.89
CA LEU A 429 6.85 -1.58 -28.82
C LEU A 429 5.56 -1.22 -28.09
N ILE A 430 5.65 -0.53 -26.95
CA ILE A 430 4.50 -0.04 -26.17
C ILE A 430 3.69 0.96 -26.99
N MET A 431 4.35 1.90 -27.69
CA MET A 431 3.71 2.84 -28.62
C MET A 431 3.03 2.12 -29.79
N LYS A 432 3.65 1.05 -30.32
CA LYS A 432 3.06 0.25 -31.42
C LYS A 432 1.83 -0.51 -30.94
N LEU A 433 1.85 -1.04 -29.72
CA LEU A 433 0.71 -1.70 -29.08
C LEU A 433 -0.44 -0.72 -28.76
N THR A 434 -0.14 0.52 -28.32
CA THR A 434 -1.16 1.56 -28.13
C THR A 434 -1.73 2.09 -29.44
N LYS A 435 -0.93 2.13 -30.52
CA LYS A 435 -1.40 2.51 -31.87
C LYS A 435 -2.31 1.43 -32.47
N ILE A 436 -2.03 0.16 -32.24
CA ILE A 436 -2.88 -0.97 -32.67
C ILE A 436 -4.26 -0.89 -31.98
N HIS A 437 -4.32 -0.45 -30.72
CA HIS A 437 -5.59 -0.23 -30.02
C HIS A 437 -6.38 0.99 -30.56
N ARG A 438 -5.70 2.04 -31.05
CA ARG A 438 -6.37 3.16 -31.76
C ARG A 438 -6.91 2.76 -33.14
N VAL A 439 -6.34 1.76 -33.82
CA VAL A 439 -6.81 1.30 -35.14
C VAL A 439 -7.99 0.33 -35.02
N GLN A 440 -8.08 -0.46 -33.95
CA GLN A 440 -9.24 -1.36 -33.74
C GLN A 440 -10.52 -0.64 -33.29
N ILE A 441 -10.44 0.60 -32.79
CA ILE A 441 -11.61 1.41 -32.40
C ILE A 441 -12.14 2.27 -33.56
N LEU A 442 -11.49 2.27 -34.74
CA LEU A 442 -11.84 3.13 -35.87
C LEU A 442 -12.26 2.37 -37.16
N ILE A 443 -12.72 1.12 -37.03
CA ILE A 443 -13.33 0.33 -38.15
C ILE A 443 -14.76 -0.09 -37.80
N ALA A 444 -15.55 0.79 -37.16
CA ALA A 444 -16.98 0.56 -36.95
C ALA A 444 -17.90 1.54 -37.71
N ASP A 445 -17.38 2.60 -38.31
CA ASP A 445 -18.19 3.60 -39.02
C ASP A 445 -17.67 3.85 -40.45
N THR A 446 -17.94 2.93 -41.37
CA THR A 446 -17.98 3.21 -42.82
C THR A 446 -18.75 2.09 -43.54
N VAL A 447 -20.08 2.17 -43.52
CA VAL A 447 -20.93 1.49 -44.52
C VAL A 447 -21.47 2.57 -45.46
N PRO A 448 -21.02 2.63 -46.73
CA PRO A 448 -21.64 3.50 -47.72
C PRO A 448 -22.89 2.83 -48.30
N CYS A 449 -23.99 3.59 -48.34
CA CYS A 449 -25.16 3.26 -49.15
C CYS A 449 -24.78 3.15 -50.63
N GLY A 450 -25.12 2.03 -51.26
CA GLY A 450 -25.04 1.83 -52.70
C GLY A 450 -26.10 0.82 -53.15
N ASN A 451 -27.01 1.27 -54.01
CA ASN A 451 -28.10 0.49 -54.61
C ASN A 451 -27.58 -0.70 -55.44
N SER A 452 -28.20 -1.87 -55.28
CA SER A 452 -28.46 -2.77 -56.41
C SER A 452 -29.67 -3.65 -56.12
N GLU A 453 -30.59 -3.67 -57.08
CA GLU A 453 -31.81 -4.44 -57.16
C GLU A 453 -31.58 -5.96 -57.11
N ASN A 454 -32.67 -6.69 -56.87
CA ASN A 454 -32.86 -8.15 -57.00
C ASN A 454 -32.32 -9.06 -55.88
N SER A 455 -33.16 -9.26 -54.86
CA SER A 455 -33.59 -10.62 -54.55
C SER A 455 -35.01 -10.63 -53.98
N GLN A 456 -35.86 -11.37 -54.68
CA GLN A 456 -37.27 -11.61 -54.40
C GLN A 456 -37.47 -12.51 -53.18
N ARG A 457 -38.59 -12.28 -52.47
CA ARG A 457 -39.39 -13.26 -51.67
C ARG A 457 -38.61 -13.88 -50.47
N ILE A 458 -39.08 -13.89 -49.24
CA ILE A 458 -40.28 -14.57 -48.71
C ILE A 458 -40.45 -14.08 -47.23
N PHE A 459 -41.71 -14.04 -46.77
CA PHE A 459 -42.24 -13.93 -45.40
C PHE A 459 -42.69 -12.56 -44.88
N SER A 460 -44.02 -12.52 -44.76
CA SER A 460 -44.96 -11.49 -44.37
C SER A 460 -45.29 -11.51 -42.86
N ILE A 461 -46.01 -10.47 -42.42
CA ILE A 461 -46.86 -10.33 -41.19
C ILE A 461 -46.06 -9.75 -40.00
N SER A 462 -46.40 -8.64 -39.32
CA SER A 462 -47.66 -7.91 -39.13
C SER A 462 -47.41 -6.48 -38.59
N ASN A 463 -48.22 -5.50 -39.03
CA ASN A 463 -48.94 -4.45 -38.25
C ASN A 463 -48.30 -3.89 -36.94
N THR A 464 -48.24 -2.59 -36.61
CA THR A 464 -49.23 -1.52 -36.84
C THR A 464 -48.71 -0.15 -36.35
N LYS A 465 -48.97 0.91 -37.15
CA LYS A 465 -49.43 2.28 -36.82
C LYS A 465 -49.12 2.94 -35.45
N LYS A 466 -48.48 4.13 -35.50
CA LYS A 466 -49.03 5.48 -35.14
C LYS A 466 -47.88 6.53 -35.31
N LYS A 467 -47.93 7.49 -36.25
CA LYS A 467 -48.56 8.85 -36.16
C LYS A 467 -48.28 9.53 -34.80
N LYS A 468 -47.84 10.78 -34.66
CA LYS A 468 -47.75 11.96 -35.55
C LYS A 468 -47.06 13.11 -34.75
N THR A 469 -46.28 13.95 -35.46
CA THR A 469 -46.20 15.44 -35.40
C THR A 469 -45.74 16.22 -34.15
N GLY A 470 -44.82 17.18 -34.40
CA GLY A 470 -44.77 18.54 -33.80
C GLY A 470 -43.38 18.93 -33.25
N LYS A 471 -42.51 19.69 -33.95
CA LYS A 471 -42.38 21.19 -33.95
C LYS A 471 -42.31 21.78 -32.51
N PHE A 472 -41.35 22.60 -32.05
CA PHE A 472 -40.59 23.71 -32.65
C PHE A 472 -39.40 24.11 -31.73
N CYS A 473 -38.49 24.93 -32.27
CA CYS A 473 -37.23 25.49 -31.76
C CYS A 473 -37.10 25.93 -30.28
N ARG A 474 -35.89 25.75 -29.71
CA ARG A 474 -34.92 26.84 -29.50
C ARG A 474 -33.50 26.30 -29.51
#